data_AF-F4WM89-F1
#
_entry.id   AF-F4WM89-F1
#
_cell.length_a   1.000
_cell.length_b   1.000
_cell.length_c   1.000
_cell.angle_alpha   90.00
_cell.angle_beta   90.00
_cell.angle_gamma   90.00
#
_symmetry.space_group_name_H-M   'P 1'
#
loop_
_entity.id
_entity.type
_entity.pdbx_description
1 polymer ?
#
loop_
_entity_poly.entity_id
_entity_poly.type
_entity_poly.pdbx_seq_one_letter_code
_entity_poly.pdbx_strand_id
1 'polypeptide(L)'
;MLLPVSAQQLVDCSTITGNLGCTGGSLRNTLKYLEKSKGLMARSTYPYDAEQGECRFEKDQSVVNITSWAILPARDEKALQIAVATIGPVAASINASPKTFQLYHKGVYDDHRCSSDMVNHAMLIVGYTPTEWILKNWWGDSWGENGYMRLARNKNRCGIANYAAYVKV
;
A
#
# COMPACT_ATOMS: atom_id res chain seq x y z
N MET A 1 20.23 0.98 7.21
CA MET A 1 19.26 2.03 7.58
C MET A 1 18.28 2.14 6.42
N LEU A 2 16.96 2.10 6.67
CA LEU A 2 15.95 2.29 5.63
C LEU A 2 15.76 3.80 5.39
N LEU A 3 15.77 4.24 4.13
CA LEU A 3 15.55 5.64 3.76
C LEU A 3 14.05 5.87 3.47
N PRO A 4 13.33 6.69 4.27
CA PRO A 4 11.92 6.97 4.00
C PRO A 4 11.74 7.84 2.75
N VAL A 5 10.91 7.39 1.82
CA VAL A 5 10.52 8.13 0.62
C VAL A 5 9.30 9.03 0.89
N SER A 6 9.12 10.05 0.05
CA SER A 6 8.03 11.02 0.21
C SER A 6 6.68 10.46 -0.24
N ALA A 7 5.76 10.30 0.72
CA ALA A 7 4.35 10.09 0.42
C ALA A 7 3.70 11.35 -0.19
N GLN A 8 4.17 12.53 0.21
CA GLN A 8 3.63 13.81 -0.27
C GLN A 8 3.84 14.02 -1.76
N GLN A 9 4.98 13.60 -2.30
CA GLN A 9 5.20 13.59 -3.74
C GLN A 9 4.09 12.82 -4.47
N LEU A 10 3.65 11.67 -3.95
CA LEU A 10 2.55 10.93 -4.55
C LEU A 10 1.23 11.71 -4.43
N VAL A 11 0.94 12.32 -3.29
CA VAL A 11 -0.26 13.14 -3.08
C VAL A 11 -0.34 14.29 -4.09
N ASP A 12 0.74 15.06 -4.23
CA ASP A 12 0.75 16.29 -5.04
C ASP A 12 0.90 15.99 -6.54
N CYS A 13 1.77 15.04 -6.91
CA CYS A 13 2.23 14.91 -8.29
C CYS A 13 1.54 13.80 -9.10
N SER A 14 0.89 12.82 -8.46
CA SER A 14 0.29 11.70 -9.20
C SER A 14 -1.11 12.00 -9.77
N THR A 15 -1.60 13.22 -9.56
CA THR A 15 -2.87 13.74 -10.12
C THR A 15 -2.91 13.67 -11.65
N ILE A 16 -1.78 13.89 -12.32
CA ILE A 16 -1.61 13.76 -13.77
C ILE A 16 -1.86 12.34 -14.30
N THR A 17 -1.93 11.35 -13.41
CA THR A 17 -2.24 9.95 -13.72
C THR A 17 -3.57 9.48 -13.16
N GLY A 18 -4.36 10.39 -12.57
CA GLY A 18 -5.72 10.15 -12.10
C GLY A 18 -5.87 9.83 -10.61
N ASN A 19 -4.84 10.04 -9.79
CA ASN A 19 -5.03 10.11 -8.34
C ASN A 19 -5.64 11.48 -7.96
N LEU A 20 -6.21 11.59 -6.76
CA LEU A 20 -7.03 12.73 -6.34
C LEU A 20 -6.53 13.32 -5.00
N GLY A 21 -5.20 13.30 -4.80
CA GLY A 21 -4.57 13.77 -3.57
C GLY A 21 -5.17 13.12 -2.32
N CYS A 22 -5.62 13.95 -1.37
CA CYS A 22 -6.21 13.48 -0.11
C CYS A 22 -7.61 12.86 -0.25
N THR A 23 -8.27 12.99 -1.41
CA THR A 23 -9.62 12.42 -1.63
C THR A 23 -9.59 10.99 -2.15
N GLY A 24 -8.41 10.46 -2.46
CA GLY A 24 -8.21 9.06 -2.82
C GLY A 24 -7.27 8.85 -4.00
N GLY A 25 -7.02 7.58 -4.29
CA GLY A 25 -6.15 7.17 -5.38
C GLY A 25 -6.17 5.66 -5.59
N SER A 26 -5.44 5.20 -6.58
CA SER A 26 -5.29 3.78 -6.87
C SER A 26 -3.82 3.40 -7.03
N LEU A 27 -3.50 2.13 -6.73
CA LEU A 27 -2.16 1.60 -7.03
C LEU A 27 -1.87 1.75 -8.53
N ARG A 28 -2.85 1.56 -9.43
CA ARG A 28 -2.65 1.67 -10.89
C ARG A 28 -2.10 3.03 -11.30
N ASN A 29 -2.77 4.08 -10.82
CA ASN A 29 -2.42 5.45 -11.18
C ASN A 29 -1.08 5.81 -10.56
N THR A 30 -0.86 5.41 -9.31
CA THR A 30 0.44 5.54 -8.63
C THR A 30 1.58 4.88 -9.42
N LEU A 31 1.39 3.65 -9.91
CA LEU A 31 2.40 2.94 -10.72
C LEU A 31 2.65 3.64 -12.06
N LYS A 32 1.61 4.13 -12.74
CA LYS A 32 1.75 4.95 -13.96
C LYS A 32 2.53 6.23 -13.70
N TYR A 33 2.32 6.86 -12.54
CA TYR A 33 3.10 8.03 -12.13
C TYR A 33 4.57 7.65 -11.94
N LEU A 34 4.85 6.59 -11.19
CA LEU A 34 6.21 6.10 -10.93
C LEU A 34 6.94 5.67 -12.21
N GLU A 35 6.21 5.15 -13.20
CA GLU A 35 6.77 4.86 -14.52
C GLU A 35 7.25 6.13 -15.25
N LYS A 36 6.54 7.26 -15.09
CA LYS A 36 6.88 8.54 -15.70
C LYS A 36 7.93 9.31 -14.90
N SER A 37 7.77 9.40 -13.58
CA SER A 37 8.71 10.12 -12.72
C SER A 37 10.05 9.40 -12.60
N LYS A 38 10.04 8.06 -12.75
CA LYS A 38 11.17 7.15 -12.56
C LYS A 38 11.82 7.23 -11.18
N GLY A 39 11.19 7.93 -10.23
CA GLY A 39 11.80 8.16 -8.93
C GLY A 39 10.92 8.85 -7.92
N LEU A 40 11.41 8.81 -6.69
CA LEU A 40 10.81 9.40 -5.49
C LEU A 40 11.89 10.15 -4.72
N MET A 41 11.59 11.36 -4.26
CA MET A 41 12.38 12.14 -3.33
C MET A 41 12.28 11.56 -1.92
N ALA A 42 13.25 11.91 -1.06
CA ALA A 42 13.23 11.53 0.35
C ALA A 42 12.13 12.29 1.11
N ARG A 43 11.59 11.67 2.17
CA ARG A 43 10.67 12.36 3.08
C ARG A 43 11.29 13.60 3.74
N SER A 44 12.62 13.62 3.93
CA SER A 44 13.32 14.76 4.53
C SER A 44 13.38 15.99 3.63
N THR A 45 13.38 15.81 2.31
CA THR A 45 13.39 16.91 1.33
C THR A 45 12.00 17.26 0.82
N TYR A 46 11.06 16.30 0.87
CA TYR A 46 9.65 16.51 0.56
C TYR A 46 8.78 15.93 1.69
N PRO A 47 8.60 16.67 2.80
CA PRO A 47 7.84 16.23 3.98
C PRO A 47 6.36 15.96 3.69
N TYR A 48 5.70 15.23 4.60
CA TYR A 48 4.28 14.94 4.51
C TYR A 48 3.46 16.01 5.24
N ASP A 49 2.56 16.64 4.49
CA ASP A 49 1.79 17.81 4.91
C ASP A 49 0.32 17.44 5.21
N ALA A 50 -0.11 16.21 4.85
CA ALA A 50 -1.49 15.72 5.01
C ALA A 50 -2.56 16.52 4.26
N GLU A 51 -2.15 17.39 3.35
CA GLU A 51 -2.99 18.15 2.43
C GLU A 51 -2.41 18.05 1.01
N GLN A 52 -3.25 18.20 -0.02
CA GLN A 52 -2.75 18.25 -1.39
C GLN A 52 -2.24 19.65 -1.68
N GLY A 53 -0.96 19.75 -2.06
CA GLY A 53 -0.33 20.97 -2.51
C GLY A 53 0.05 20.92 -4.00
N GLU A 54 0.82 21.92 -4.41
CA GLU A 54 1.47 21.93 -5.72
C GLU A 54 2.56 20.86 -5.80
N CYS A 55 2.73 20.26 -6.98
CA CYS A 55 3.77 19.26 -7.20
C CYS A 55 5.16 19.90 -7.17
N ARG A 56 6.00 19.47 -6.22
CA ARG A 56 7.38 19.95 -6.01
C ARG A 56 8.43 18.90 -6.36
N PHE A 57 8.08 17.92 -7.21
CA PHE A 57 9.02 16.85 -7.57
C PHE A 57 10.19 17.38 -8.39
N GLU A 58 11.40 17.19 -7.87
CA GLU A 58 12.64 17.47 -8.58
C GLU A 58 13.37 16.16 -8.88
N LYS A 59 13.54 15.85 -10.18
CA LYS A 59 14.12 14.58 -10.63
C LYS A 59 15.54 14.36 -10.10
N ASP A 60 16.34 15.41 -10.04
CA ASP A 60 17.73 15.35 -9.58
C ASP A 60 17.85 15.13 -8.06
N GLN A 61 16.76 15.31 -7.30
CA GLN A 61 16.68 15.00 -5.88
C GLN A 61 16.05 13.62 -5.59
N SER A 62 15.81 12.80 -6.62
CA SER A 62 15.27 11.46 -6.44
C SER A 62 16.28 10.57 -5.71
N VAL A 63 15.81 9.86 -4.69
CA VAL A 63 16.62 8.93 -3.88
C VAL A 63 16.36 7.46 -4.19
N VAL A 64 15.40 7.18 -5.07
CA VAL A 64 15.03 5.85 -5.53
C VAL A 64 14.84 5.87 -7.04
N ASN A 65 15.26 4.83 -7.75
CA ASN A 65 15.03 4.68 -9.18
C ASN A 65 14.07 3.50 -9.42
N ILE A 66 12.93 3.75 -10.06
CA ILE A 66 11.94 2.69 -10.30
C ILE A 66 12.29 1.96 -11.60
N THR A 67 12.73 0.71 -11.49
CA THR A 67 13.17 -0.10 -12.65
C THR A 67 11.99 -0.79 -13.35
N SER A 68 11.06 -1.34 -12.57
CA SER A 68 9.85 -2.00 -13.09
C SER A 68 8.75 -2.04 -12.03
N TRP A 69 7.53 -2.36 -12.47
CA TRP A 69 6.40 -2.56 -11.57
C TRP A 69 5.47 -3.62 -12.14
N ALA A 70 4.65 -4.21 -11.27
CA ALA A 70 3.59 -5.11 -11.71
C ALA A 70 2.37 -5.02 -10.80
N ILE A 71 1.21 -5.29 -11.40
CA ILE A 71 -0.04 -5.60 -10.70
C ILE A 71 -0.20 -7.11 -10.73
N LEU A 72 -0.48 -7.72 -9.59
CA LEU A 72 -0.63 -9.16 -9.48
C LEU A 72 -2.00 -9.61 -10.03
N PRO A 73 -2.12 -10.88 -10.47
CA PRO A 73 -3.40 -11.45 -10.84
C PRO A 73 -4.42 -11.30 -9.71
N ALA A 74 -5.62 -10.81 -10.05
CA ALA A 74 -6.66 -10.56 -9.07
C ALA A 74 -7.15 -11.88 -8.45
N ARG A 75 -7.42 -11.84 -7.14
CA ARG A 75 -7.94 -12.96 -6.32
C ARG A 75 -6.99 -14.16 -6.23
N ASP A 76 -5.71 -13.98 -6.57
CA ASP A 76 -4.68 -15.03 -6.49
C ASP A 76 -3.75 -14.80 -5.29
N GLU A 77 -4.11 -15.37 -4.14
CA GLU A 77 -3.28 -15.32 -2.93
C GLU A 77 -1.96 -16.09 -3.07
N LYS A 78 -1.87 -17.04 -4.02
CA LYS A 78 -0.63 -17.77 -4.28
C LYS A 78 0.37 -16.89 -5.03
N ALA A 79 -0.09 -16.16 -6.05
CA ALA A 79 0.73 -15.16 -6.74
C ALA A 79 1.17 -14.06 -5.77
N LEU A 80 0.27 -13.61 -4.89
CA LEU A 80 0.58 -12.67 -3.81
C LEU A 80 1.66 -13.21 -2.86
N GLN A 81 1.55 -14.47 -2.44
CA GLN A 81 2.53 -15.11 -1.58
C GLN A 81 3.92 -15.16 -2.23
N ILE A 82 3.97 -15.57 -3.50
CA ILE A 82 5.22 -15.63 -4.26
C ILE A 82 5.83 -14.23 -4.37
N ALA A 83 5.04 -13.20 -4.66
CA ALA A 83 5.51 -11.83 -4.75
C ALA A 83 6.09 -11.34 -3.42
N VAL A 84 5.40 -11.56 -2.30
CA VAL A 84 5.90 -11.19 -0.97
C VAL A 84 7.22 -11.90 -0.65
N ALA A 85 7.35 -13.18 -1.01
CA ALA A 85 8.54 -13.97 -0.73
C ALA A 85 9.76 -13.62 -1.61
N THR A 86 9.52 -13.26 -2.87
CA THR A 86 10.59 -13.11 -3.89
C THR A 86 10.92 -11.67 -4.23
N ILE A 87 9.98 -10.74 -4.00
CA ILE A 87 10.15 -9.30 -4.27
C ILE A 87 10.31 -8.51 -2.97
N GLY A 88 9.59 -8.89 -1.91
CA GLY A 88 9.54 -8.16 -0.65
C GLY A 88 8.15 -7.53 -0.43
N PRO A 89 8.05 -6.40 0.29
CA PRO A 89 6.76 -5.81 0.63
C PRO A 89 5.87 -5.48 -0.58
N VAL A 90 4.59 -5.84 -0.50
CA VAL A 90 3.61 -5.66 -1.59
C VAL A 90 2.49 -4.74 -1.13
N ALA A 91 2.18 -3.70 -1.90
CA ALA A 91 1.04 -2.83 -1.63
C ALA A 91 -0.25 -3.54 -2.03
N ALA A 92 -1.29 -3.47 -1.20
CA ALA A 92 -2.58 -4.07 -1.48
C ALA A 92 -3.74 -3.16 -1.07
N SER A 93 -4.82 -3.20 -1.85
CA SER A 93 -6.09 -2.62 -1.46
C SER A 93 -6.93 -3.66 -0.73
N ILE A 94 -7.57 -3.25 0.37
CA ILE A 94 -8.44 -4.08 1.21
C ILE A 94 -9.74 -3.35 1.52
N ASN A 95 -10.73 -4.09 1.99
CA ASN A 95 -11.95 -3.57 2.60
C ASN A 95 -11.71 -3.18 4.06
N ALA A 96 -11.71 -1.89 4.38
CA ALA A 96 -11.62 -1.40 5.76
C ALA A 96 -12.97 -0.89 6.30
N SER A 97 -14.08 -1.13 5.59
CA SER A 97 -15.43 -0.65 5.98
C SER A 97 -15.94 -1.20 7.32
N PRO A 98 -15.71 -2.47 7.70
CA PRO A 98 -16.25 -2.99 8.95
C PRO A 98 -15.71 -2.25 10.18
N LYS A 99 -16.59 -1.97 11.16
CA LYS A 99 -16.17 -1.34 12.44
C LYS A 99 -15.12 -2.16 13.19
N THR A 100 -15.16 -3.48 13.05
CA THR A 100 -14.17 -4.41 13.59
C THR A 100 -12.78 -4.21 12.99
N PHE A 101 -12.69 -3.78 11.73
CA PHE A 101 -11.41 -3.40 11.13
C PHE A 101 -10.87 -2.12 11.78
N GLN A 102 -11.72 -1.09 11.88
CA GLN A 102 -11.34 0.20 12.48
C GLN A 102 -10.88 0.04 13.93
N LEU A 103 -11.54 -0.84 14.69
CA LEU A 103 -11.26 -1.13 16.10
C LEU A 103 -10.33 -2.33 16.31
N TYR A 104 -9.68 -2.83 15.24
CA TYR A 104 -8.73 -3.94 15.38
C TYR A 104 -7.61 -3.56 16.35
N HIS A 105 -7.32 -4.47 17.29
CA HIS A 105 -6.29 -4.28 18.31
C HIS A 105 -5.27 -5.42 18.31
N LYS A 106 -5.69 -6.68 18.19
CA LYS A 106 -4.79 -7.84 18.20
C LYS A 106 -5.45 -9.10 17.66
N GLY A 107 -4.65 -10.11 17.37
CA GLY A 107 -5.12 -11.43 16.95
C GLY A 107 -5.21 -11.57 15.43
N VAL A 108 -5.69 -12.72 14.96
CA VAL A 108 -5.92 -12.92 13.53
C VAL A 108 -7.28 -12.35 13.16
N TYR A 109 -7.28 -11.33 12.31
CA TYR A 109 -8.50 -10.72 11.78
C TYR A 109 -9.13 -11.62 10.71
N ASP A 110 -10.38 -12.03 10.94
CA ASP A 110 -11.14 -12.91 10.04
C ASP A 110 -12.65 -12.59 10.06
N ASP A 111 -13.02 -11.31 10.07
CA ASP A 111 -14.44 -10.91 10.08
C ASP A 111 -15.11 -11.17 8.72
N HIS A 112 -16.18 -11.97 8.71
CA HIS A 112 -16.96 -12.27 7.52
C HIS A 112 -17.60 -11.04 6.85
N ARG A 113 -17.86 -9.97 7.61
CA ARG A 113 -18.35 -8.69 7.08
C ARG A 113 -17.29 -7.93 6.30
N CYS A 114 -16.03 -8.30 6.45
CA CYS A 114 -14.95 -7.84 5.59
C CYS A 114 -15.02 -8.56 4.23
N SER A 115 -16.03 -8.16 3.43
CA SER A 115 -16.28 -8.74 2.12
C SER A 115 -15.09 -8.54 1.19
N SER A 116 -14.91 -9.51 0.30
CA SER A 116 -13.91 -9.51 -0.77
C SER A 116 -14.41 -8.87 -2.07
N ASP A 117 -15.57 -8.23 -2.10
CA ASP A 117 -16.15 -7.70 -3.34
C ASP A 117 -15.76 -6.24 -3.59
N MET A 118 -15.44 -5.50 -2.53
CA MET A 118 -15.08 -4.08 -2.59
C MET A 118 -13.86 -3.81 -1.73
N VAL A 119 -12.94 -3.00 -2.24
CA VAL A 119 -11.74 -2.53 -1.52
C VAL A 119 -11.74 -1.01 -1.50
N ASN A 120 -11.30 -0.40 -0.41
CA ASN A 120 -11.35 1.04 -0.21
C ASN A 120 -10.19 1.62 0.62
N HIS A 121 -9.27 0.77 1.08
CA HIS A 121 -8.13 1.18 1.90
C HIS A 121 -6.86 0.52 1.40
N ALA A 122 -5.76 1.25 1.38
CA ALA A 122 -4.46 0.73 0.97
C ALA A 122 -3.60 0.38 2.20
N MET A 123 -2.97 -0.79 2.17
CA MET A 123 -2.03 -1.26 3.18
C MET A 123 -0.80 -1.88 2.52
N LEU A 124 0.24 -2.11 3.32
CA LEU A 124 1.46 -2.79 2.88
C LEU A 124 1.56 -4.18 3.51
N ILE A 125 1.60 -5.22 2.69
CA ILE A 125 1.90 -6.58 3.16
C ILE A 125 3.40 -6.69 3.31
N VAL A 126 3.86 -6.99 4.53
CA VAL A 126 5.29 -7.04 4.88
C VAL A 126 5.79 -8.47 5.12
N GLY A 127 4.88 -9.44 5.18
CA GLY A 127 5.22 -10.83 5.41
C GLY A 127 3.98 -11.72 5.52
N TYR A 128 4.21 -13.00 5.76
CA TYR A 128 3.14 -13.99 5.98
C TYR A 128 3.64 -15.20 6.78
N THR A 129 2.70 -15.93 7.35
CA THR A 129 2.85 -17.27 7.91
C THR A 129 2.01 -18.26 7.09
N PRO A 130 2.03 -19.58 7.35
CA PRO A 130 1.14 -20.51 6.67
C PRO A 130 -0.35 -20.10 6.69
N THR A 131 -0.80 -19.39 7.72
CA THR A 131 -2.22 -19.05 7.95
C THR A 131 -2.53 -17.56 7.96
N GLU A 132 -1.53 -16.67 7.97
CA GLU A 132 -1.73 -15.24 8.21
C GLU A 132 -0.94 -14.37 7.24
N TRP A 133 -1.52 -13.26 6.78
CA TRP A 133 -0.78 -12.13 6.22
C TRP A 133 -0.40 -11.17 7.35
N ILE A 134 0.78 -10.55 7.24
CA ILE A 134 1.23 -9.48 8.13
C ILE A 134 1.17 -8.16 7.35
N LEU A 135 0.30 -7.25 7.77
CA LEU A 135 0.08 -5.97 7.10
C LEU A 135 0.49 -4.81 7.99
N LYS A 136 1.07 -3.78 7.39
CA LYS A 136 1.36 -2.49 8.01
C LYS A 136 0.30 -1.47 7.58
N ASN A 137 -0.26 -0.78 8.56
CA ASN A 137 -1.16 0.35 8.35
C ASN A 137 -0.41 1.70 8.43
N TRP A 138 -1.07 2.77 8.01
CA TRP A 138 -0.57 4.15 8.12
C TRP A 138 -1.32 4.98 9.17
N TRP A 139 -2.19 4.36 9.99
CA TRP A 139 -2.95 5.02 11.06
C TRP A 139 -2.18 5.17 12.39
N GLY A 140 -0.85 5.06 12.35
CA GLY A 140 0.00 5.15 13.52
C GLY A 140 0.03 3.89 14.38
N ASP A 141 0.91 3.91 15.39
CA ASP A 141 1.25 2.71 16.16
C ASP A 141 0.20 2.34 17.22
N SER A 142 -0.73 3.24 17.54
CA SER A 142 -1.83 2.98 18.47
C SER A 142 -2.93 2.09 17.88
N TRP A 143 -2.97 1.93 16.56
CA TRP A 143 -3.91 1.04 15.90
C TRP A 143 -3.31 -0.37 15.77
N GLY A 144 -4.10 -1.40 16.07
CA GLY A 144 -3.67 -2.78 15.92
C GLY A 144 -2.48 -3.17 16.79
N GLU A 145 -1.64 -4.06 16.25
CA GLU A 145 -0.45 -4.59 16.91
C GLU A 145 0.75 -3.69 16.56
N ASN A 146 0.84 -2.53 17.22
CA ASN A 146 1.86 -1.49 16.94
C ASN A 146 1.82 -0.97 15.48
N GLY A 147 0.63 -0.68 14.96
CA GLY A 147 0.42 -0.25 13.57
C GLY A 147 0.31 -1.39 12.56
N TYR A 148 0.40 -2.66 13.01
CA TYR A 148 0.28 -3.85 12.17
C TYR A 148 -1.03 -4.61 12.40
N MET A 149 -1.39 -5.45 11.45
CA MET A 149 -2.49 -6.40 11.52
C MET A 149 -2.06 -7.77 11.02
N ARG A 150 -2.57 -8.82 11.66
CA ARG A 150 -2.54 -10.18 11.13
C ARG A 150 -3.89 -10.52 10.53
N LEU A 151 -3.93 -10.86 9.25
CA LEU A 151 -5.16 -11.13 8.51
C LEU A 151 -5.20 -12.60 8.09
N ALA A 152 -6.34 -13.26 8.22
CA ALA A 152 -6.49 -14.65 7.79
C ALA A 152 -6.16 -14.82 6.29
N ARG A 153 -5.26 -15.78 6.00
CA ARG A 153 -4.77 -16.11 4.66
C ARG A 153 -5.55 -17.29 4.07
N ASN A 154 -5.52 -17.41 2.74
CA ASN A 154 -6.19 -18.46 1.96
C ASN A 154 -7.73 -18.37 1.99
N LYS A 155 -8.27 -17.16 2.20
CA LYS A 155 -9.71 -16.85 2.23
C LYS A 155 -10.08 -15.65 1.37
N ASN A 156 -9.09 -15.00 0.74
CA ASN A 156 -9.13 -13.67 0.15
C ASN A 156 -9.87 -12.67 1.04
N ARG A 157 -9.72 -12.78 2.36
CA ARG A 157 -10.45 -11.98 3.35
C ARG A 157 -10.21 -10.49 3.09
N CYS A 158 -11.26 -9.68 3.17
CA CYS A 158 -11.21 -8.25 2.84
C CYS A 158 -10.78 -7.92 1.40
N GLY A 159 -10.71 -8.90 0.50
CA GLY A 159 -10.26 -8.69 -0.88
C GLY A 159 -8.75 -8.44 -0.99
N ILE A 160 -7.94 -8.94 -0.04
CA ILE A 160 -6.48 -8.69 0.03
C ILE A 160 -5.72 -8.97 -1.28
N ALA A 161 -6.17 -9.96 -2.07
CA ALA A 161 -5.55 -10.30 -3.34
C ALA A 161 -6.30 -9.72 -4.55
N ASN A 162 -7.36 -8.93 -4.36
CA ASN A 162 -8.10 -8.34 -5.49
C ASN A 162 -7.25 -7.33 -6.25
N TYR A 163 -6.47 -6.53 -5.52
CA TYR A 163 -5.67 -5.48 -6.10
C TYR A 163 -4.39 -5.28 -5.32
N ALA A 164 -3.36 -6.00 -5.73
CA ALA A 164 -2.03 -5.95 -5.16
C ALA A 164 -0.98 -5.60 -6.22
N ALA A 165 0.03 -4.84 -5.83
CA ALA A 165 1.06 -4.37 -6.73
C ALA A 165 2.39 -4.17 -6.01
N TYR A 166 3.47 -4.29 -6.78
CA TYR A 166 4.82 -4.00 -6.30
C TYR A 166 5.58 -3.14 -7.29
N VAL A 167 6.63 -2.51 -6.79
CA VAL A 167 7.65 -1.82 -7.59
C VAL A 167 9.00 -2.47 -7.30
N LYS A 168 9.87 -2.50 -8.30
CA LYS A 168 11.29 -2.83 -8.15
C LYS A 168 12.09 -1.53 -8.22
N VAL A 169 12.95 -1.36 -7.23
CA VAL A 169 13.85 -0.23 -7.06
C VAL A 169 15.28 -0.63 -7.41
#